data_AF-A0A924WFN8-F1
#
_entry.id   AF-A0A924WFN8-F1
#
_cell.length_a   1.000
_cell.length_b   1.000
_cell.length_c   1.000
_cell.angle_alpha   90.00
_cell.angle_beta   90.00
_cell.angle_gamma   90.00
#
_symmetry.space_group_name_H-M   'P 1'
#
loop_
_entity.id
_entity.type
_entity.pdbx_description
1 polymer ?
#
loop_
_entity_poly.entity_id
_entity_poly.type
_entity_poly.pdbx_seq_one_letter_code
_entity_poly.pdbx_strand_id
1 'polypeptide(L)'
;MAPQAAKHFTVSPNPALGFTNVALEKISGNYAYPLVLTVSDILGKTLRQELVFDKKHKLLQGDIPAGVCILKLEDQKGNFVAGGKVVWILN
;
A
#
# COMPACT_ATOMS: atom_id res chain seq x y z
N MET A 1 26.04 3.37 6.45
CA MET A 1 24.64 2.89 6.52
C MET A 1 24.30 2.22 5.20
N ALA A 2 24.07 0.91 5.18
CA ALA A 2 23.75 0.19 3.95
C ALA A 2 22.25 0.34 3.62
N PRO A 3 21.86 0.56 2.35
CA PRO A 3 20.46 0.67 1.96
C PRO A 3 19.77 -0.68 2.20
N GLN A 4 18.85 -0.74 3.16
CA GLN A 4 18.01 -1.92 3.37
C GLN A 4 17.11 -2.10 2.14
N ALA A 5 17.19 -3.29 1.55
CA ALA A 5 16.43 -3.65 0.36
C ALA A 5 14.92 -3.47 0.62
N ALA A 6 14.31 -2.60 -0.19
CA ALA A 6 12.88 -2.38 -0.25
C ALA A 6 12.13 -3.71 -0.39
N LYS A 7 11.27 -4.06 0.58
CA LYS A 7 10.46 -5.28 0.51
C LYS A 7 9.26 -5.01 -0.39
N HIS A 8 9.24 -5.64 -1.55
CA HIS A 8 8.15 -5.52 -2.52
C HIS A 8 7.06 -6.54 -2.15
N PHE A 9 5.82 -6.08 -1.98
CA PHE A 9 4.64 -6.96 -1.87
C PHE A 9 3.69 -6.66 -3.03
N THR A 10 3.30 -7.69 -3.76
CA THR A 10 2.28 -7.54 -4.81
C THR A 10 0.90 -7.71 -4.18
N VAL A 11 0.06 -6.67 -4.26
CA VAL A 11 -1.35 -6.78 -3.87
C VAL A 11 -2.11 -7.17 -5.13
N SER A 12 -2.57 -8.42 -5.19
CA SER A 12 -3.34 -8.91 -6.34
C SER A 12 -4.60 -8.05 -6.54
N PRO A 13 -5.00 -7.78 -7.79
CA PRO A 13 -6.24 -7.08 -8.09
C PRO A 13 -7.42 -7.84 -7.51
N ASN A 14 -8.37 -7.11 -6.94
CA ASN A 14 -9.68 -7.65 -6.57
C ASN A 14 -10.72 -6.98 -7.49
N PRO A 15 -10.98 -7.56 -8.68
CA PRO A 15 -11.83 -6.93 -9.70
C PRO A 15 -13.31 -6.82 -9.32
N ALA A 16 -13.76 -7.44 -8.22
CA ALA A 16 -15.19 -7.60 -7.95
C ALA A 16 -15.74 -6.84 -6.73
N LEU A 17 -14.91 -6.23 -5.88
CA LEU A 17 -15.36 -5.88 -4.52
C LEU A 17 -15.10 -4.43 -4.06
N GLY A 18 -14.46 -3.57 -4.86
CA GLY A 18 -14.19 -2.18 -4.45
C GLY A 18 -13.26 -2.05 -3.22
N PHE A 19 -12.62 -3.15 -2.79
CA PHE A 19 -11.62 -3.17 -1.73
C PHE A 19 -10.55 -4.24 -2.00
N THR A 20 -9.34 -3.98 -1.51
CA THR A 20 -8.23 -4.95 -1.50
C THR A 20 -7.65 -5.08 -0.10
N ASN A 21 -7.12 -6.26 0.22
CA ASN A 21 -6.45 -6.49 1.50
C ASN A 21 -4.94 -6.32 1.30
N VAL A 22 -4.37 -5.33 1.97
CA VAL A 22 -2.92 -5.14 2.06
C VAL A 22 -2.43 -6.08 3.16
N ALA A 23 -1.97 -7.28 2.75
CA ALA A 23 -1.40 -8.28 3.64
C ALA A 23 0.07 -7.96 3.91
N LEU A 24 0.33 -7.20 4.97
CA LEU A 24 1.68 -6.86 5.42
C LEU A 24 2.40 -8.04 6.09
N GLU A 25 1.70 -9.15 6.34
CA GLU A 25 2.25 -10.39 6.91
C GLU A 25 3.42 -10.96 6.09
N LYS A 26 3.46 -10.66 4.78
CA LYS A 26 4.56 -11.06 3.88
C LYS A 26 5.78 -10.13 3.95
N ILE A 27 5.65 -8.99 4.62
CA ILE A 27 6.75 -8.04 4.81
C ILE A 27 7.47 -8.45 6.09
N SER A 28 8.54 -9.24 5.96
CA SER A 28 9.34 -9.64 7.12
C SER A 28 9.89 -8.40 7.82
N GLY A 29 9.52 -8.12 9.06
CA GLY A 29 10.10 -7.01 9.82
C GLY A 29 9.28 -6.71 11.06
N ASN A 30 9.97 -6.34 12.14
CA ASN A 30 9.31 -5.89 13.36
C ASN A 30 9.12 -4.38 13.26
N TYR A 31 8.05 -3.97 12.56
CA TYR A 31 7.74 -2.55 12.35
C TYR A 31 6.90 -2.01 13.51
N ALA A 32 7.16 -0.77 13.92
CA ALA A 32 6.32 -0.07 14.88
C ALA A 32 5.11 0.52 14.15
N TYR A 33 3.92 0.14 14.60
CA TYR A 33 2.66 0.73 14.14
C TYR A 33 2.38 2.06 14.88
N PRO A 34 1.62 3.01 14.28
CA PRO A 34 1.00 2.92 12.96
C PRO A 34 2.00 3.20 11.83
N LEU A 35 1.75 2.56 10.68
CA LEU A 35 2.46 2.81 9.43
C LEU A 35 1.63 3.75 8.55
N VAL A 36 2.27 4.46 7.66
CA VAL A 36 1.64 5.37 6.70
C VAL A 36 1.56 4.66 5.35
N LEU A 37 0.35 4.37 4.89
CA LEU A 37 0.07 3.85 3.56
C LEU A 37 -0.29 5.01 2.64
N THR A 38 0.53 5.24 1.63
CA THR A 38 0.30 6.22 0.57
C THR A 38 -0.12 5.48 -0.70
N VAL A 39 -1.25 5.88 -1.26
CA VAL A 39 -1.74 5.43 -2.57
C VAL A 39 -1.48 6.53 -3.58
N SER A 40 -0.73 6.23 -4.62
CA SER A 40 -0.42 7.17 -5.71
C SER A 40 -0.83 6.59 -7.06
N ASP A 41 -1.05 7.46 -8.04
CA ASP A 41 -1.15 7.01 -9.44
C ASP A 41 0.23 6.59 -9.97
N ILE A 42 0.25 6.09 -11.21
CA ILE A 42 1.50 5.73 -11.91
C ILE A 42 2.41 6.92 -12.22
N LEU A 43 1.91 8.15 -12.14
CA LEU A 43 2.67 9.39 -12.31
C LEU A 43 3.25 9.89 -10.98
N GLY A 44 2.99 9.19 -9.87
CA GLY A 44 3.46 9.54 -8.53
C GLY A 44 2.57 10.55 -7.80
N LYS A 45 1.44 10.97 -8.36
CA LYS A 45 0.49 11.86 -7.67
C LYS A 45 -0.19 11.10 -6.55
N THR A 46 -0.07 11.60 -5.32
CA THR A 46 -0.79 11.04 -4.17
C THR A 46 -2.29 11.20 -4.35
N LEU A 47 -2.99 10.06 -4.31
CA LEU A 47 -4.45 9.96 -4.40
C LEU A 47 -5.06 9.86 -2.99
N ARG A 48 -4.41 9.11 -2.09
CA ARG A 48 -4.87 8.93 -0.71
C ARG A 48 -3.71 8.60 0.22
N GLN A 49 -3.84 8.94 1.49
CA GLN A 49 -2.95 8.50 2.55
C GLN A 49 -3.77 8.00 3.75
N GLU A 50 -3.42 6.84 4.29
CA GLU A 50 -4.13 6.19 5.40
C GLU A 50 -3.15 5.64 6.44
N LEU A 51 -3.59 5.53 7.69
CA LEU A 51 -2.81 4.91 8.75
C LEU A 51 -3.15 3.41 8.83
N VAL A 52 -2.10 2.59 8.87
CA VAL A 52 -2.18 1.15 9.05
C VAL A 52 -1.78 0.80 10.47
N PHE A 53 -2.69 0.17 11.21
CA PHE A 53 -2.50 -0.17 12.63
C PHE A 53 -2.22 -1.65 12.87
N ASP A 54 -2.38 -2.49 11.84
CA ASP A 54 -2.25 -3.94 11.94
C ASP A 54 -1.65 -4.54 10.67
N LYS A 55 -1.22 -5.81 10.75
CA LYS A 55 -0.64 -6.57 9.63
C LYS A 55 -1.63 -6.81 8.48
N LYS A 56 -2.94 -6.71 8.73
CA LYS A 56 -3.98 -6.76 7.71
C LYS A 56 -4.70 -5.42 7.65
N HIS A 57 -4.54 -4.71 6.54
CA HIS A 57 -5.25 -3.46 6.30
C HIS A 57 -6.19 -3.61 5.11
N LYS A 58 -7.45 -3.23 5.32
CA LYS A 58 -8.45 -3.21 4.26
C LYS A 58 -8.40 -1.85 3.56
N LEU A 59 -7.86 -1.83 2.34
CA LEU A 59 -7.83 -0.65 1.48
C LEU A 59 -9.10 -0.59 0.63
N LEU A 60 -9.90 0.45 0.82
CA LEU A 60 -11.10 0.70 0.02
C LEU A 60 -10.77 1.55 -1.20
N GLN A 61 -11.37 1.27 -2.35
CA GLN A 61 -11.24 2.12 -3.53
C GLN A 61 -11.80 3.52 -3.25
N GLY A 62 -13.05 3.64 -2.80
CA GLY A 62 -13.71 4.93 -2.59
C GLY A 62 -13.61 5.81 -3.84
N ASP A 63 -13.15 7.06 -3.70
CA ASP A 63 -12.94 8.01 -4.81
C ASP A 63 -11.69 7.76 -5.67
N ILE A 64 -10.91 6.71 -5.40
CA ILE A 64 -9.69 6.47 -6.15
C ILE A 64 -10.05 5.92 -7.54
N PRO A 65 -9.56 6.54 -8.64
CA PRO A 65 -9.91 6.12 -9.98
C PRO A 65 -9.50 4.67 -10.24
N ALA A 66 -10.27 3.99 -11.09
CA ALA A 66 -9.85 2.70 -11.60
C ALA A 66 -8.57 2.84 -12.43
N GLY A 67 -7.76 1.81 -12.39
CA GLY A 67 -6.44 1.76 -13.00
C GLY A 67 -5.42 1.16 -12.06
N VAL A 68 -4.16 1.32 -12.43
CA VAL A 68 -3.01 0.89 -11.63
C VAL A 68 -2.69 2.01 -10.64
N CYS A 69 -2.67 1.68 -9.35
CA CYS A 69 -2.18 2.55 -8.30
C CYS A 69 -0.97 1.92 -7.62
N ILE A 70 -0.02 2.76 -7.26
CA ILE A 70 1.17 2.38 -6.49
C ILE A 70 0.86 2.55 -5.01
N LEU A 71 1.25 1.56 -4.22
CA LEU A 71 1.14 1.58 -2.76
C LEU A 71 2.54 1.73 -2.18
N LYS A 72 2.70 2.70 -1.30
CA LYS A 72 3.95 2.93 -0.55
C LYS A 72 3.64 2.90 0.93
N LEU A 73 4.40 2.11 1.68
CA LEU A 73 4.27 1.99 3.11
C LEU A 73 5.51 2.58 3.77
N GLU A 74 5.29 3.48 4.71
CA GLU A 74 6.34 4.21 5.42
C GLU A 74 6.12 4.13 6.93
N ASP A 75 7.19 4.21 7.70
CA ASP A 75 7.07 4.41 9.14
C ASP A 75 6.74 5.88 9.47
N GLN A 76 6.46 6.17 10.75
CA GLN A 76 6.17 7.55 11.19
C GLN A 76 7.35 8.52 11.02
N LYS A 77 8.56 8.02 10.73
CA LYS A 77 9.76 8.81 10.48
C LYS A 77 9.99 9.04 8.99
N GLY A 78 9.12 8.53 8.11
CA GLY A 78 9.23 8.60 6.66
C GLY A 78 10.21 7.58 6.06
N ASN A 79 10.62 6.56 6.83
CA ASN A 79 11.44 5.48 6.28
C ASN A 79 10.54 4.55 5.47
N PHE A 80 10.96 4.26 4.25
CA PHE A 80 10.30 3.29 3.41
C PHE A 80 10.35 1.90 4.04
N VAL A 81 9.18 1.34 4.32
CA VAL A 81 9.01 0.00 4.87
C VAL A 81 8.84 -1.00 3.75
N ALA A 82 7.90 -0.72 2.85
CA ALA A 82 7.52 -1.65 1.80
C ALA A 82 6.69 -0.97 0.72
N GLY A 83 6.58 -1.59 -0.45
CA GLY A 83 5.82 -1.04 -1.57
C GLY A 83 5.12 -2.12 -2.36
N GLY A 84 4.05 -1.74 -3.02
CA GLY A 84 3.24 -2.61 -3.84
C GLY A 84 2.48 -1.85 -4.91
N LYS A 85 1.57 -2.55 -5.58
CA LYS A 85 0.61 -1.96 -6.50
C LYS A 85 -0.74 -2.62 -6.29
N VAL A 86 -1.80 -1.87 -6.52
CA VAL A 86 -3.17 -2.37 -6.64
C VAL A 86 -3.66 -2.01 -8.03
N VAL A 87 -4.46 -2.89 -8.65
CA VAL A 87 -5.16 -2.56 -9.89
C VAL A 87 -6.65 -2.67 -9.61
N TRP A 88 -7.36 -1.56 -9.80
CA TRP A 88 -8.82 -1.52 -9.80
C TRP A 88 -9.30 -1.51 -11.24
N ILE A 89 -10.24 -2.39 -11.57
CA ILE A 89 -10.82 -2.48 -12.91
C ILE A 89 -12.20 -1.83 -12.85
N LEU A 90 -12.53 -0.93 -13.78
CA LEU A 90 -13.89 -0.43 -13.93
C LEU A 90 -14.79 -1.61 -14.29
N ASN A 91 -15.86 -1.78 -13.52
CA ASN A 91 -16.92 -2.73 -13.82
C ASN A 91 -17.80 -2.18 -14.95
#